data_AF-A0A1P8M2C1-F1
#
_entry.id   AF-A0A1P8M2C1-F1
#
_cell.length_a   1.000
_cell.length_b   1.000
_cell.length_c   1.000
_cell.angle_alpha   90.00
_cell.angle_beta   90.00
_cell.angle_gamma   90.00
#
_symmetry.space_group_name_H-M   'P 1'
#
loop_
_entity.id
_entity.type
_entity.pdbx_description
1 polymer ?
#
loop_
_entity_poly.entity_id
_entity_poly.type
_entity_poly.pdbx_seq_one_letter_code
_entity_poly.pdbx_strand_id
1 'polypeptide(L)'
;MNPQLFLAFIVVAVALACTPGVDWAYSITAGLGRRSFVPAVAGLCSGYVLHTLLMVVGLAAVLASVPGLLGWITVAGALYLLWLGTVTIRSWRGASFSSAAAVGNPGQNQLRSFLQGMGTSGINPKGLLFFLALVPQFVSADAPLPVPVQSGLLGLTFVLLAALVYTCVALLSRKLLQSRPNAARSVTLASGIIMVVLGAALLSEQLLPALRFG
;
A
#
# COMPACT_ATOMS: atom_id res chain seq x y z
N MET A 1 -3.38 -20.90 -3.89
CA MET A 1 -2.81 -19.66 -4.46
C MET A 1 -1.37 -19.96 -4.85
N ASN A 2 -0.87 -19.38 -5.94
CA ASN A 2 0.52 -19.58 -6.35
C ASN A 2 1.46 -18.93 -5.30
N PRO A 3 2.38 -19.69 -4.68
CA PRO A 3 3.27 -19.16 -3.64
C PRO A 3 4.22 -18.07 -4.15
N GLN A 4 4.64 -18.13 -5.42
CA GLN A 4 5.53 -17.14 -6.03
C GLN A 4 4.81 -15.79 -6.20
N LEU A 5 3.56 -15.80 -6.69
CA LEU A 5 2.73 -14.59 -6.78
C LEU A 5 2.47 -13.99 -5.39
N PHE A 6 2.24 -14.83 -4.38
CA PHE A 6 2.04 -14.36 -3.02
C PHE A 6 3.30 -13.69 -2.43
N LEU A 7 4.47 -14.30 -2.63
CA LEU A 7 5.74 -13.71 -2.19
C LEU A 7 6.04 -12.40 -2.92
N ALA A 8 5.81 -12.34 -4.24
CA ALA A 8 5.93 -11.11 -5.01
C ALA A 8 4.97 -10.03 -4.49
N PHE A 9 3.74 -10.39 -4.15
CA PHE A 9 2.78 -9.49 -3.53
C PHE A 9 3.30 -8.94 -2.19
N ILE A 10 3.82 -9.81 -1.31
CA ILE A 10 4.37 -9.36 -0.01
C ILE A 10 5.47 -8.33 -0.21
N VAL A 11 6.38 -8.55 -1.16
CA VAL A 11 7.47 -7.59 -1.45
C VAL A 11 6.91 -6.24 -1.90
N VAL A 12 5.94 -6.23 -2.84
CA VAL A 12 5.29 -4.98 -3.29
C VAL A 12 4.51 -4.31 -2.15
N ALA A 13 3.75 -5.08 -1.39
CA ALA A 13 2.96 -4.62 -0.26
C ALA A 13 3.83 -3.95 0.80
N VAL A 14 4.94 -4.57 1.18
CA VAL A 14 5.92 -4.00 2.11
C VAL A 14 6.55 -2.75 1.54
N ALA A 15 7.00 -2.75 0.28
CA ALA A 15 7.60 -1.58 -0.35
C ALA A 15 6.64 -0.37 -0.31
N LEU A 16 5.37 -0.58 -0.66
CA LEU A 16 4.33 0.46 -0.65
C LEU A 16 3.92 0.94 0.74
N ALA A 17 3.80 0.01 1.70
CA ALA A 17 3.52 0.34 3.09
C ALA A 17 4.69 1.13 3.70
N CYS A 18 5.93 0.83 3.28
CA CYS A 18 7.13 1.53 3.70
C CYS A 18 7.34 2.90 3.04
N THR A 19 6.71 3.17 1.89
CA THR A 19 6.81 4.47 1.21
C THR A 19 6.11 5.56 2.03
N PRO A 20 6.84 6.60 2.50
CA PRO A 20 6.25 7.70 3.24
C PRO A 20 5.15 8.41 2.45
N GLY A 21 4.10 8.83 3.15
CA GLY A 21 2.94 9.51 2.58
C GLY A 21 1.97 9.98 3.66
N VAL A 22 0.71 10.21 3.30
CA VAL A 22 -0.31 10.74 4.24
C VAL A 22 -0.57 9.81 5.43
N ASP A 23 -0.55 8.49 5.22
CA ASP A 23 -0.76 7.50 6.30
C ASP A 23 0.41 7.55 7.31
N TRP A 24 1.64 7.68 6.82
CA TRP A 24 2.83 7.87 7.66
C TRP A 24 2.74 9.17 8.44
N ALA A 25 2.42 10.28 7.79
CA ALA A 25 2.29 11.58 8.44
C ALA A 25 1.23 11.53 9.56
N TYR A 26 0.14 10.82 9.33
CA TYR A 26 -0.89 10.62 10.34
C TYR A 26 -0.41 9.75 11.50
N SER A 27 0.26 8.62 11.23
CA SER A 27 0.86 7.76 12.27
C SER A 27 1.93 8.47 13.09
N ILE A 28 2.78 9.28 12.46
CA ILE A 28 3.79 10.10 13.13
C ILE A 28 3.13 11.08 14.09
N THR A 29 2.14 11.82 13.61
CA THR A 29 1.38 12.80 14.40
C THR A 29 0.66 12.14 15.57
N ALA A 30 0.06 10.97 15.35
CA ALA A 30 -0.58 10.19 16.39
C ALA A 30 0.43 9.70 17.45
N GLY A 31 1.62 9.25 17.06
CA GLY A 31 2.65 8.79 17.98
C GLY A 31 3.31 9.93 18.80
N LEU A 32 3.39 11.14 18.25
CA LEU A 32 3.94 12.32 18.93
C LEU A 32 2.94 13.02 19.87
N GLY A 33 1.68 13.17 19.42
CA GLY A 33 0.72 14.06 20.07
C GLY A 33 -0.36 13.38 20.91
N ARG A 34 -0.47 12.04 20.90
CA ARG A 34 -1.57 11.33 21.59
C ARG A 34 -1.08 10.40 22.68
N ARG A 35 -1.88 10.27 23.74
CA ARG A 35 -1.66 9.28 24.81
C ARG A 35 -1.70 7.85 24.29
N SER A 36 -2.49 7.59 23.24
CA SER A 36 -2.52 6.33 22.50
C SER A 36 -2.63 6.60 20.99
N PHE A 37 -1.76 5.98 20.21
CA PHE A 37 -1.81 5.99 18.74
C PHE A 37 -2.67 4.85 18.16
N VAL A 38 -3.11 3.90 19.01
CA VAL A 38 -3.83 2.69 18.57
C VAL A 38 -5.11 3.03 17.79
N PRO A 39 -5.98 3.97 18.23
CA PRO A 39 -7.17 4.33 17.47
C PRO A 39 -6.83 4.90 16.08
N ALA A 40 -5.74 5.66 15.95
CA ALA A 40 -5.31 6.21 14.67
C ALA A 40 -4.89 5.11 13.69
N VAL A 41 -4.05 4.17 14.14
CA VAL A 41 -3.58 3.05 13.31
C VAL A 41 -4.72 2.10 12.97
N ALA A 42 -5.60 1.79 13.94
CA ALA A 42 -6.80 1.00 13.70
C ALA A 42 -7.70 1.65 12.63
N GLY A 43 -7.88 2.98 12.70
CA GLY A 43 -8.57 3.75 11.68
C GLY A 43 -7.94 3.58 10.29
N LEU A 44 -6.62 3.82 10.17
CA LEU A 44 -5.90 3.63 8.91
C LEU A 44 -6.09 2.22 8.33
N CYS A 45 -6.05 1.20 9.19
CA CYS A 45 -6.26 -0.19 8.78
C CYS A 45 -7.69 -0.44 8.32
N SER A 46 -8.69 0.12 9.00
CA SER A 46 -10.10 0.01 8.58
C SER A 46 -10.36 0.64 7.21
N GLY A 47 -9.63 1.70 6.83
CA GLY A 47 -9.67 2.24 5.48
C GLY A 47 -9.23 1.22 4.42
N TYR A 48 -8.20 0.42 4.70
CA TYR A 48 -7.75 -0.65 3.79
C TYR A 48 -8.60 -1.90 3.84
N VAL A 49 -9.26 -2.18 4.97
CA VAL A 49 -10.30 -3.20 5.03
C VAL A 49 -11.45 -2.82 4.09
N LEU A 50 -11.85 -1.55 4.05
CA LEU A 50 -12.86 -1.07 3.10
C LEU A 50 -12.39 -1.28 1.64
N HIS A 51 -11.15 -0.93 1.30
CA HIS A 51 -10.60 -1.22 -0.04
C HIS A 51 -10.59 -2.72 -0.35
N THR A 52 -10.25 -3.56 0.63
CA THR A 52 -10.27 -5.01 0.49
C THR A 52 -11.68 -5.51 0.20
N LEU A 53 -12.69 -5.03 0.93
CA LEU A 53 -14.09 -5.40 0.71
C LEU A 53 -14.58 -4.98 -0.68
N LEU A 54 -14.30 -3.74 -1.08
CA LEU A 54 -14.65 -3.24 -2.42
C LEU A 54 -14.01 -4.09 -3.53
N MET A 55 -12.74 -4.46 -3.34
CA MET A 55 -12.00 -5.32 -4.25
C MET A 55 -12.59 -6.73 -4.31
N VAL A 56 -12.88 -7.36 -3.17
CA VAL A 56 -13.47 -8.72 -3.11
C VAL A 56 -14.84 -8.76 -3.79
N VAL A 57 -15.69 -7.76 -3.54
CA VAL A 57 -17.05 -7.69 -4.13
C VAL A 57 -17.00 -7.38 -5.62
N GLY A 58 -16.15 -6.44 -6.04
CA GLY A 58 -16.14 -5.95 -7.42
C GLY A 58 -15.32 -6.81 -8.39
N LEU A 59 -14.20 -7.38 -7.94
CA LEU A 59 -13.21 -7.94 -8.87
C LEU A 59 -13.72 -9.17 -9.62
N ALA A 60 -14.39 -10.11 -8.93
CA ALA A 60 -14.85 -11.33 -9.57
C ALA A 60 -15.89 -11.06 -10.67
N ALA A 61 -16.83 -10.15 -10.40
CA ALA A 61 -17.84 -9.74 -11.38
C ALA A 61 -17.20 -9.01 -12.59
N VAL A 62 -16.20 -8.18 -12.32
CA VAL A 62 -15.48 -7.42 -13.36
C VAL A 62 -14.64 -8.36 -14.24
N LEU A 63 -13.88 -9.30 -13.65
CA LEU A 63 -13.08 -10.26 -14.42
C LEU A 63 -13.93 -11.25 -15.23
N ALA A 64 -15.12 -11.60 -14.74
CA ALA A 64 -16.04 -12.49 -15.46
C ALA A 64 -16.70 -11.82 -16.69
N SER A 65 -16.82 -10.49 -16.70
CA SER A 65 -17.53 -9.78 -17.76
C SER A 65 -16.67 -9.44 -18.98
N VAL A 66 -15.35 -9.34 -18.84
CA VAL A 66 -14.45 -8.92 -19.93
C VAL A 66 -13.26 -9.89 -20.05
N PRO A 67 -13.26 -10.77 -21.07
CA PRO A 67 -12.12 -11.63 -21.38
C PRO A 67 -10.83 -10.81 -21.58
N GLY A 68 -9.73 -11.24 -20.98
CA GLY A 68 -8.42 -10.56 -21.08
C GLY A 68 -8.27 -9.30 -20.22
N LEU A 69 -9.30 -8.88 -19.46
CA LEU A 69 -9.24 -7.69 -18.60
C LEU A 69 -8.13 -7.78 -17.55
N LEU A 70 -7.86 -8.97 -17.01
CA LEU A 70 -6.75 -9.18 -16.07
C LEU A 70 -5.40 -8.78 -16.69
N GLY A 71 -5.19 -9.03 -17.98
CA GLY A 71 -3.97 -8.62 -18.69
C GLY A 71 -3.86 -7.09 -18.77
N TRP A 72 -4.93 -6.41 -19.16
CA TRP A 72 -4.98 -4.94 -19.19
C TRP A 72 -4.74 -4.31 -17.81
N ILE A 73 -5.36 -4.88 -16.78
CA ILE A 73 -5.14 -4.46 -15.39
C ILE A 73 -3.69 -4.69 -14.98
N THR A 74 -3.09 -5.83 -15.37
CA THR A 74 -1.67 -6.13 -15.08
C THR A 74 -0.74 -5.10 -15.73
N VAL A 75 -0.98 -4.74 -16.99
CA VAL A 75 -0.20 -3.68 -17.67
C VAL A 75 -0.39 -2.33 -16.98
N ALA A 76 -1.63 -1.96 -16.64
CA ALA A 76 -1.92 -0.73 -15.92
C ALA A 76 -1.23 -0.69 -14.54
N GLY A 77 -1.25 -1.80 -13.80
CA GLY A 77 -0.56 -1.98 -12.54
C GLY A 77 0.96 -1.84 -12.68
N ALA A 78 1.55 -2.51 -13.66
CA ALA A 78 2.98 -2.42 -13.94
C ALA A 78 3.41 -0.96 -14.27
N LEU A 79 2.66 -0.27 -15.12
CA LEU A 79 2.89 1.15 -15.43
C LEU A 79 2.74 2.04 -14.19
N TYR A 80 1.75 1.76 -13.35
CA TYR A 80 1.56 2.49 -12.09
C TYR A 80 2.73 2.26 -11.12
N LEU A 81 3.28 1.04 -11.00
CA LEU A 81 4.48 0.76 -10.20
C LEU A 81 5.71 1.50 -10.73
N LEU A 82 5.90 1.56 -12.05
CA LEU A 82 6.97 2.31 -12.67
C LEU A 82 6.83 3.81 -12.39
N TRP A 83 5.63 4.36 -12.59
CA TRP A 83 5.36 5.76 -12.31
C TRP A 83 5.58 6.09 -10.82
N LEU A 84 4.96 5.32 -9.92
CA LEU A 84 5.04 5.58 -8.49
C LEU A 84 6.47 5.37 -7.98
N GLY A 85 7.14 4.30 -8.40
CA GLY A 85 8.55 4.04 -8.08
C GLY A 85 9.47 5.16 -8.54
N THR A 86 9.29 5.69 -9.76
CA THR A 86 10.09 6.83 -10.25
C THR A 86 9.79 8.13 -9.50
N VAL A 87 8.53 8.41 -9.15
CA VAL A 87 8.16 9.57 -8.31
C VAL A 87 8.77 9.44 -6.92
N THR A 88 8.72 8.25 -6.32
CA THR A 88 9.33 7.94 -5.02
C THR A 88 10.85 8.10 -5.07
N ILE A 89 11.53 7.57 -6.10
CA ILE A 89 12.97 7.75 -6.30
C ILE A 89 13.33 9.22 -6.57
N ARG A 90 12.48 10.05 -7.18
CA ARG A 90 12.79 11.48 -7.39
C ARG A 90 12.65 12.30 -6.11
N SER A 91 11.69 11.96 -5.26
CA SER A 91 11.37 12.68 -4.03
C SER A 91 12.20 12.26 -2.81
N TRP A 92 12.99 11.18 -2.91
CA TRP A 92 13.68 10.57 -1.77
C TRP A 92 14.52 11.54 -0.93
N ARG A 93 15.21 12.53 -1.53
CA ARG A 93 16.07 13.48 -0.80
C ARG A 93 15.28 14.37 0.16
N GLY A 94 14.03 14.67 -0.19
CA GLY A 94 13.10 15.45 0.62
C GLY A 94 12.30 14.60 1.61
N ALA A 95 12.44 13.28 1.59
CA ALA A 95 11.75 12.40 2.53
C ALA A 95 12.19 12.72 3.95
N SER A 96 11.20 13.02 4.80
CA SER A 96 11.40 13.33 6.20
C SER A 96 10.30 12.68 7.01
N PHE A 97 10.66 12.29 8.23
CA PHE A 97 9.72 11.80 9.23
C PHE A 97 9.16 12.94 10.11
N SER A 98 9.37 14.20 9.72
CA SER A 98 8.86 15.36 10.44
C SER A 98 7.42 15.67 10.02
N SER A 99 6.53 15.84 11.00
CA SER A 99 5.24 16.49 10.77
C SER A 99 5.44 18.01 10.71
N ALA A 100 4.93 18.66 9.67
CA ALA A 100 4.95 20.11 9.55
C ALA A 100 3.77 20.80 10.25
N ALA A 101 2.82 20.08 10.86
CA ALA A 101 1.70 20.75 11.54
C ALA A 101 0.96 19.85 12.54
N ALA A 102 0.51 20.52 13.61
CA ALA A 102 -0.42 20.11 14.66
C ALA A 102 0.12 19.14 15.72
N VAL A 103 0.78 19.72 16.72
CA VAL A 103 0.78 19.21 18.10
C VAL A 103 -0.68 18.94 18.48
N GLY A 104 -1.03 17.67 18.66
CA GLY A 104 -2.38 17.24 18.99
C GLY A 104 -2.85 17.82 20.32
N ASN A 105 -4.08 18.34 20.34
CA ASN A 105 -4.73 18.81 21.55
C ASN A 105 -4.92 17.62 22.53
N PRO A 106 -4.47 17.68 23.80
CA PRO A 106 -4.46 16.55 24.74
C PRO A 106 -5.81 15.89 25.11
N GLY A 107 -6.92 16.28 24.46
CA GLY A 107 -8.28 15.78 24.72
C GLY A 107 -9.00 15.16 23.52
N GLN A 108 -8.33 14.80 22.43
CA GLN A 108 -9.01 14.21 21.27
C GLN A 108 -9.66 12.86 21.59
N ASN A 109 -10.99 12.79 21.38
CA ASN A 109 -11.79 11.57 21.44
C ASN A 109 -11.18 10.44 20.58
N GLN A 110 -11.01 9.25 21.16
CA GLN A 110 -10.46 8.07 20.48
C GLN A 110 -11.23 7.74 19.19
N LEU A 111 -12.56 7.89 19.21
CA LEU A 111 -13.40 7.68 18.04
C LEU A 111 -13.07 8.67 16.92
N ARG A 112 -12.79 9.94 17.25
CA ARG A 112 -12.43 10.95 16.26
C ARG A 112 -11.09 10.65 15.62
N SER A 113 -10.13 10.14 16.40
CA SER A 113 -8.84 9.65 15.88
C SER A 113 -9.01 8.43 14.98
N PHE A 114 -9.91 7.52 15.33
CA PHE A 114 -10.23 6.36 14.48
C PHE A 114 -10.85 6.80 13.15
N LEU A 115 -11.90 7.62 13.18
CA LEU A 115 -12.60 8.09 11.98
C LEU A 115 -11.69 8.89 11.06
N GLN A 116 -10.80 9.73 11.62
CA GLN A 116 -9.83 10.46 10.84
C GLN A 116 -8.79 9.52 10.19
N GLY A 117 -8.32 8.49 10.89
CA GLY A 117 -7.44 7.47 10.30
C GLY A 117 -8.15 6.71 9.17
N MET A 118 -9.39 6.30 9.39
CA MET A 118 -10.21 5.62 8.39
C MET A 118 -10.39 6.48 7.14
N GLY A 119 -10.72 7.77 7.30
CA GLY A 119 -10.80 8.70 6.19
C GLY A 119 -9.47 8.93 5.48
N THR A 120 -8.36 9.00 6.23
CA THR A 120 -7.01 9.22 5.69
C THR A 120 -6.62 8.10 4.73
N SER A 121 -6.65 6.83 5.18
CA SER A 121 -6.33 5.69 4.31
C SER A 121 -7.42 5.43 3.27
N GLY A 122 -8.70 5.58 3.64
CA GLY A 122 -9.83 5.24 2.78
C GLY A 122 -9.91 6.12 1.52
N ILE A 123 -9.53 7.39 1.62
CA ILE A 123 -9.50 8.34 0.49
C ILE A 123 -8.09 8.43 -0.12
N ASN A 124 -7.11 7.71 0.42
CA ASN A 124 -5.74 7.77 -0.06
C ASN A 124 -5.64 7.24 -1.51
N PRO A 125 -5.29 8.09 -2.50
CA PRO A 125 -5.18 7.66 -3.89
C PRO A 125 -4.10 6.58 -4.06
N LYS A 126 -3.04 6.58 -3.23
CA LYS A 126 -2.02 5.51 -3.24
C LYS A 126 -2.63 4.15 -2.92
N GLY A 127 -3.48 4.11 -1.88
CA GLY A 127 -4.17 2.90 -1.44
C GLY A 127 -5.19 2.43 -2.48
N LEU A 128 -6.03 3.34 -2.97
CA LEU A 128 -7.02 3.05 -4.01
C LEU A 128 -6.38 2.46 -5.26
N LEU A 129 -5.33 3.10 -5.78
CA LEU A 129 -4.64 2.63 -6.98
C LEU A 129 -3.90 1.31 -6.75
N PHE A 130 -3.36 1.06 -5.54
CA PHE A 130 -2.79 -0.25 -5.20
C PHE A 130 -3.85 -1.35 -5.24
N PHE A 131 -5.01 -1.15 -4.61
CA PHE A 131 -6.08 -2.16 -4.61
C PHE A 131 -6.71 -2.35 -5.99
N LEU A 132 -6.85 -1.29 -6.79
CA LEU A 132 -7.47 -1.35 -8.11
C LEU A 132 -6.54 -1.91 -9.20
N ALA A 133 -5.27 -1.52 -9.20
CA ALA A 133 -4.35 -1.84 -10.30
C ALA A 133 -3.34 -2.92 -9.94
N LEU A 134 -2.96 -3.07 -8.66
CA LEU A 134 -1.86 -3.96 -8.26
C LEU A 134 -2.34 -5.25 -7.62
N VAL A 135 -3.29 -5.21 -6.67
CA VAL A 135 -3.81 -6.44 -6.07
C VAL A 135 -4.34 -7.45 -7.11
N PRO A 136 -5.09 -7.07 -8.16
CA PRO A 136 -5.62 -8.03 -9.13
C PRO A 136 -4.52 -8.82 -9.84
N GLN A 137 -3.35 -8.23 -10.08
CA GLN A 137 -2.27 -8.86 -10.83
C GLN A 137 -1.64 -10.07 -10.10
N PHE A 138 -1.90 -10.21 -8.79
CA PHE A 138 -1.45 -11.33 -7.98
C PHE A 138 -2.52 -12.42 -7.83
N VAL A 139 -3.67 -12.25 -8.49
CA VAL A 139 -4.75 -13.23 -8.54
C VAL A 139 -4.61 -14.07 -9.81
N SER A 140 -4.74 -15.39 -9.65
CA SER A 140 -4.76 -16.32 -10.78
C SER A 140 -6.17 -16.91 -10.94
N ALA A 141 -6.76 -16.75 -12.13
CA ALA A 141 -8.07 -17.32 -12.46
C ALA A 141 -8.04 -18.85 -12.52
N ASP A 142 -6.89 -19.43 -12.87
CA ASP A 142 -6.70 -20.88 -13.01
C ASP A 142 -6.26 -21.56 -11.72
N ALA A 143 -6.10 -20.81 -10.63
CA ALA A 143 -5.70 -21.38 -9.35
C ALA A 143 -6.87 -22.11 -8.67
N PRO A 144 -6.61 -23.14 -7.84
CA PRO A 144 -7.66 -23.88 -7.12
C PRO A 144 -8.50 -23.03 -6.15
N LEU A 145 -8.02 -21.85 -5.78
CA LEU A 145 -8.67 -20.98 -4.80
C LEU A 145 -9.53 -19.94 -5.54
N PRO A 146 -10.81 -19.72 -5.17
CA PRO A 146 -11.65 -18.74 -5.86
C PRO A 146 -11.08 -17.32 -5.81
N VAL A 147 -11.31 -16.54 -6.87
CA VAL A 147 -10.86 -15.14 -7.00
C VAL A 147 -11.22 -14.27 -5.77
N PRO A 148 -12.46 -14.27 -5.24
CA PRO A 148 -12.79 -13.49 -4.05
C PRO A 148 -11.94 -13.85 -2.82
N VAL A 149 -11.62 -15.14 -2.66
CA VAL A 149 -10.84 -15.63 -1.52
C VAL A 149 -9.37 -15.23 -1.67
N GLN A 150 -8.79 -15.33 -2.87
CA GLN A 150 -7.45 -14.82 -3.16
C GLN A 150 -7.36 -13.31 -2.88
N SER A 151 -8.31 -12.53 -3.40
CA SER A 151 -8.37 -11.08 -3.18
C SER A 151 -8.49 -10.70 -1.70
N GLY A 152 -9.31 -11.43 -0.94
CA GLY A 152 -9.44 -11.24 0.51
C GLY A 152 -8.14 -11.53 1.25
N LEU A 153 -7.47 -12.63 0.92
CA LEU A 153 -6.18 -12.99 1.53
C LEU A 153 -5.09 -11.94 1.24
N LEU A 154 -4.98 -11.48 -0.01
CA LEU A 154 -4.03 -10.44 -0.40
C LEU A 154 -4.33 -9.12 0.33
N GLY A 155 -5.60 -8.68 0.31
CA GLY A 155 -6.01 -7.44 0.98
C GLY A 155 -5.78 -7.47 2.50
N LEU A 156 -6.18 -8.54 3.17
CA LEU A 156 -5.94 -8.70 4.61
C LEU A 156 -4.45 -8.81 4.95
N THR A 157 -3.66 -9.46 4.10
CA THR A 157 -2.20 -9.48 4.25
C THR A 157 -1.61 -8.06 4.21
N PHE A 158 -2.07 -7.23 3.26
CA PHE A 158 -1.66 -5.83 3.20
C PHE A 158 -2.10 -5.05 4.46
N VAL A 159 -3.33 -5.26 4.94
CA VAL A 159 -3.83 -4.63 6.17
C VAL A 159 -2.91 -4.97 7.36
N LEU A 160 -2.50 -6.23 7.52
CA LEU A 160 -1.61 -6.66 8.60
C LEU A 160 -0.20 -6.04 8.47
N LEU A 161 0.35 -6.03 7.25
CA LEU A 161 1.65 -5.40 6.98
C LEU A 161 1.60 -3.89 7.24
N ALA A 162 0.53 -3.21 6.81
CA ALA A 162 0.31 -1.80 7.07
C ALA A 162 0.16 -1.52 8.57
N ALA A 163 -0.59 -2.36 9.31
CA ALA A 163 -0.72 -2.23 10.75
C ALA A 163 0.64 -2.32 11.45
N LEU A 164 1.49 -3.26 11.04
CA LEU A 164 2.84 -3.42 11.56
C LEU A 164 3.69 -2.18 11.26
N VAL A 165 3.79 -1.78 9.98
CA VAL A 165 4.59 -0.64 9.56
C VAL A 165 4.12 0.64 10.24
N TYR A 166 2.82 0.92 10.27
CA TYR A 166 2.26 2.15 10.82
C TYR A 166 2.36 2.21 12.35
N THR A 167 2.29 1.06 13.02
CA THR A 167 2.60 0.95 14.45
C THR A 167 4.07 1.23 14.71
N CYS A 168 4.98 0.62 13.94
CA CYS A 168 6.41 0.90 14.04
C CYS A 168 6.70 2.39 13.83
N VAL A 169 6.10 3.02 12.81
CA VAL A 169 6.23 4.45 12.54
C VAL A 169 5.75 5.30 13.72
N ALA A 170 4.59 5.00 14.31
CA ALA A 170 4.07 5.73 15.47
C ALA A 170 4.92 5.54 16.73
N LEU A 171 5.44 4.33 16.97
CA LEU A 171 6.32 4.04 18.11
C LEU A 171 7.68 4.72 17.96
N LEU A 172 8.26 4.64 16.77
CA LEU A 172 9.53 5.29 16.45
C LEU A 172 9.36 6.81 16.45
N SER A 173 8.18 7.34 16.12
CA SER A 173 7.94 8.79 16.19
C SER A 173 8.10 9.32 17.59
N ARG A 174 7.52 8.61 18.56
CA ARG A 174 7.62 8.92 19.97
C ARG A 174 9.04 8.79 20.55
N LYS A 175 9.86 7.87 20.02
CA LYS A 175 11.20 7.57 20.56
C LYS A 175 12.37 8.25 19.82
N LEU A 176 12.27 8.48 18.50
CA LEU A 176 13.44 8.63 17.62
C LEU A 176 13.26 9.58 16.41
N LEU A 177 12.04 9.98 16.01
CA LEU A 177 11.84 10.67 14.70
C LEU A 177 12.19 12.15 14.63
N GLN A 178 12.79 12.75 15.66
CA GLN A 178 13.42 14.08 15.50
C GLN A 178 14.83 14.01 14.89
N SER A 179 15.47 12.83 14.74
CA SER A 179 16.93 12.78 14.60
C SER A 179 17.50 12.07 13.36
N ARG A 180 16.70 11.46 12.47
CA ARG A 180 17.24 10.59 11.38
C ARG A 180 16.59 10.78 10.00
N PRO A 181 16.76 11.95 9.36
CA PRO A 181 16.34 12.17 7.97
C PRO A 181 16.94 11.15 6.99
N ASN A 182 18.12 10.61 7.27
CA ASN A 182 18.76 9.60 6.44
C ASN A 182 18.01 8.26 6.41
N ALA A 183 17.33 7.87 7.49
CA ALA A 183 16.53 6.64 7.49
C ALA A 183 15.29 6.78 6.61
N ALA A 184 14.62 7.94 6.62
CA ALA A 184 13.50 8.25 5.73
C ALA A 184 13.91 8.19 4.27
N ARG A 185 15.04 8.82 3.95
CA ARG A 185 15.65 8.83 2.63
C ARG A 185 15.96 7.43 2.12
N SER A 186 16.62 6.60 2.93
CA SER A 186 16.99 5.23 2.54
C SER A 186 15.77 4.34 2.31
N VAL A 187 14.79 4.37 3.22
CA VAL A 187 13.56 3.58 3.06
C VAL A 187 12.80 4.02 1.81
N THR A 188 12.66 5.33 1.59
CA THR A 188 11.98 5.87 0.41
C THR A 188 12.69 5.45 -0.88
N LEU A 189 14.01 5.58 -0.95
CA LEU A 189 14.79 5.20 -2.11
C LEU A 189 14.68 3.69 -2.38
N ALA A 190 14.84 2.85 -1.35
CA ALA A 190 14.74 1.40 -1.48
C ALA A 190 13.34 0.96 -1.95
N SER A 191 12.27 1.50 -1.35
CA SER A 191 10.90 1.24 -1.79
C SER A 191 10.70 1.63 -3.26
N GLY A 192 11.18 2.81 -3.66
CA GLY A 192 11.07 3.27 -5.04
C GLY A 192 11.79 2.35 -6.03
N ILE A 193 13.01 1.90 -5.71
CA ILE A 193 13.78 0.95 -6.55
C ILE A 193 13.03 -0.37 -6.68
N ILE A 194 12.56 -0.94 -5.56
CA ILE A 194 11.82 -2.20 -5.55
C ILE A 194 10.58 -2.11 -6.46
N MET A 195 9.85 -1.00 -6.40
CA MET A 195 8.66 -0.78 -7.22
C MET A 195 9.00 -0.64 -8.70
N VAL A 196 10.08 0.05 -9.07
CA VAL A 196 10.52 0.13 -10.47
C VAL A 196 10.93 -1.24 -11.01
N VAL A 197 11.71 -2.00 -10.24
CA VAL A 197 12.16 -3.35 -10.64
C VAL A 197 10.97 -4.28 -10.83
N LEU A 198 10.02 -4.30 -9.90
CA LEU A 198 8.83 -5.15 -9.99
C LEU A 198 7.90 -4.70 -11.13
N GLY A 199 7.71 -3.40 -11.32
CA GLY A 199 6.94 -2.87 -12.44
C GLY A 199 7.54 -3.25 -13.80
N ALA A 200 8.87 -3.18 -13.94
CA ALA A 200 9.57 -3.58 -15.16
C ALA A 200 9.47 -5.11 -15.39
N ALA A 201 9.63 -5.91 -14.34
CA ALA A 201 9.50 -7.37 -14.41
C ALA A 201 8.10 -7.78 -14.86
N LEU A 202 7.05 -7.25 -14.22
CA LEU A 202 5.65 -7.52 -14.58
C LEU A 202 5.32 -7.11 -16.02
N LEU A 203 5.81 -5.95 -16.47
CA LEU A 203 5.60 -5.50 -17.83
C LEU A 203 6.31 -6.41 -18.84
N SER A 204 7.52 -6.88 -18.52
CA SER A 204 8.27 -7.81 -19.37
C SER A 204 7.55 -9.16 -19.51
N GLU A 205 6.98 -9.69 -18.42
CA GLU A 205 6.23 -10.95 -18.43
C GLU A 205 4.95 -10.87 -19.29
N GLN A 206 4.30 -9.70 -19.34
CA GLN A 206 3.13 -9.50 -20.21
C GLN A 206 3.50 -9.29 -21.69
N LEU A 207 4.62 -8.62 -21.98
CA LEU A 207 5.01 -8.29 -23.35
C LEU A 207 5.76 -9.43 -24.07
N LEU A 208 6.54 -10.25 -23.36
CA LEU A 208 7.33 -11.33 -23.96
C LEU A 208 6.47 -12.41 -24.66
N PRO A 209 5.33 -12.86 -24.11
CA PRO A 209 4.41 -13.75 -24.82
C PRO A 209 3.76 -13.06 -26.01
N ALA A 210 3.33 -11.79 -25.86
CA ALA A 210 2.69 -11.04 -26.94
C ALA A 210 3.59 -10.84 -28.16
N LEU A 211 4.91 -10.68 -27.96
CA LEU A 211 5.92 -10.55 -29.02
C LEU A 211 6.36 -11.88 -29.64
N ARG A 212 6.08 -13.02 -29.00
CA ARG A 212 6.41 -14.36 -29.54
C ARG A 212 5.31 -14.94 -30.45
N PHE A 213 4.13 -14.30 -30.48
CA PHE A 213 2.98 -14.72 -31.28
C PHE A 213 2.51 -13.66 -32.30
N GLY A 214 3.29 -12.61 -32.53
CA GLY A 214 3.06 -11.60 -33.57
C GLY A 214 4.21 -11.60 -34.57
#